data_AF-A0A497HRF1-F1
#
_entry.id   AF-A0A497HRF1-F1
#
_cell.length_a   1.000
_cell.length_b   1.000
_cell.length_c   1.000
_cell.angle_alpha   90.00
_cell.angle_beta   90.00
_cell.angle_gamma   90.00
#
_symmetry.space_group_name_H-M   'P 1'
#
loop_
_entity.id
_entity.type
_entity.pdbx_description
1 polymer ?
#
loop_
_entity_poly.entity_id
_entity_poly.type
_entity_poly.pdbx_seq_one_letter_code
_entity_poly.pdbx_strand_id
1 'polypeptide(L)'
;MMLKDGEEVTFEVEDKPAMGPEVVKGPLGDYEGEEGGSADASPRGETFPPSASSEMKKKKVRANRGKDEGGRAVGESKKRPKKLTAAERRRRKRLVKRIIKLSIVLAIALFLLLPQFAEPRDKILNHPAIKQLYTPYRLYDETADIIMRMNFTITSHGGPVSKVVLKVPVPKDIPPEDGYLQDVKRIETSEPPDSGEPDLSSPGQEMMQWEFRNFVGQKTISVTYYLRTRTYIWELDEKDSGTVDDIPQEIKQKYVHDQWPIYDSRGSPVDLDGDGEVDYRYWPSNETLKKLAEDLTRDKKTVLGKIKAIYDWVVENIKYPNESEKQIDAQRYWGYPKYAWGTYMDRRGDCDDQSILMATLARAIGIPAWLEVGHLYDPSQGTWGGHGWFNVYIPLKNGDYVIAPIDPVNREFLLRDAYRFTDWIDTGGDITVDGDTVDNLEYYYTIFRTTGGRLFGTATLDIKSYSVKFEPHGKVKEFVEEKITSPQDLFKYQPPPLPDYTAGAFILAALPAVIYALYSRRRRIK
;
A
#
# COMPACT_ATOMS: atom_id res chain seq x y z
N MET A 1 7.26 2.00 -13.82
CA MET A 1 6.49 2.42 -15.04
C MET A 1 5.03 1.94 -15.03
N MET A 2 4.11 2.73 -14.47
CA MET A 2 2.66 2.52 -14.70
C MET A 2 2.25 3.23 -16.00
N LEU A 3 1.95 2.48 -17.05
CA LEU A 3 1.40 3.00 -18.30
C LEU A 3 -0.13 2.94 -18.29
N LYS A 4 -0.79 4.05 -18.64
CA LYS A 4 -2.19 4.02 -19.04
C LYS A 4 -2.31 3.70 -20.53
N ASP A 5 -3.43 3.09 -20.90
CA ASP A 5 -3.78 2.78 -22.29
C ASP A 5 -3.63 4.00 -23.20
N GLY A 6 -2.76 3.89 -24.21
CA GLY A 6 -2.66 4.86 -25.30
C GLY A 6 -1.55 5.91 -25.20
N GLU A 7 -0.63 5.85 -24.23
CA GLU A 7 0.54 6.73 -24.21
C GLU A 7 1.74 6.13 -24.95
N GLU A 8 2.41 6.97 -25.73
CA GLU A 8 3.56 6.68 -26.57
C GLU A 8 4.82 6.82 -25.73
N VAL A 9 5.59 5.75 -25.60
CA VAL A 9 6.89 5.77 -24.93
C VAL A 9 7.95 5.71 -26.01
N THR A 10 8.41 6.88 -26.43
CA THR A 10 9.61 6.99 -27.26
C THR A 10 10.84 6.88 -26.38
N PHE A 11 11.50 5.72 -26.41
CA PHE A 11 12.90 5.60 -26.00
C PHE A 11 13.80 6.13 -27.12
N GLU A 12 14.17 7.41 -27.10
CA GLU A 12 15.31 7.86 -27.91
C GLU A 12 16.60 7.43 -27.23
N VAL A 13 17.11 6.24 -27.59
CA VAL A 13 18.52 5.93 -27.38
C VAL A 13 19.29 6.60 -28.52
N GLU A 14 19.59 7.87 -28.34
CA GLU A 14 20.56 8.57 -29.17
C GLU A 14 21.97 8.31 -28.62
N ASP A 15 22.78 7.57 -29.37
CA ASP A 15 24.22 7.60 -29.23
C ASP A 15 24.73 8.91 -29.88
N LYS A 16 24.60 10.04 -29.15
CA LYS A 16 25.11 11.34 -29.60
C LYS A 16 26.55 11.56 -29.13
N PRO A 17 27.42 12.12 -30.00
CA PRO A 17 28.85 12.26 -29.73
C PRO A 17 29.14 13.28 -28.61
N ALA A 18 30.22 13.02 -27.88
CA ALA A 18 30.70 13.83 -26.78
C ALA A 18 30.83 15.32 -27.16
N MET A 19 30.09 16.17 -26.47
CA MET A 19 30.43 17.58 -26.27
C MET A 19 30.82 17.73 -24.80
N GLY A 20 32.03 18.26 -24.57
CA GLY A 20 32.63 18.40 -23.25
C GLY A 20 31.82 19.30 -22.30
N PRO A 21 32.15 19.29 -20.99
CA PRO A 21 31.29 19.85 -19.96
C PRO A 21 31.32 21.38 -19.99
N GLU A 22 30.17 22.00 -20.25
CA GLU A 22 29.94 23.38 -19.87
C GLU A 22 29.38 23.39 -18.44
N VAL A 23 30.26 23.76 -17.51
CA VAL A 23 30.00 23.85 -16.07
C VAL A 23 29.04 25.01 -15.81
N VAL A 24 27.76 24.71 -15.53
CA VAL A 24 26.84 25.69 -14.95
C VAL A 24 26.81 25.49 -13.43
N LYS A 25 27.62 26.27 -12.73
CA LYS A 25 27.52 26.45 -11.28
C LYS A 25 26.30 27.34 -10.97
N GLY A 26 25.25 26.76 -10.40
CA GLY A 26 24.15 27.49 -9.75
C GLY A 26 24.38 27.55 -8.23
N PRO A 27 24.11 28.69 -7.56
CA PRO A 27 24.49 28.86 -6.16
C PRO A 27 23.47 28.26 -5.19
N LEU A 28 24.01 27.63 -4.14
CA LEU A 28 23.36 27.40 -2.85
C LEU A 28 22.86 28.75 -2.30
N GLY A 29 21.60 28.79 -1.89
CA GLY A 29 20.98 29.95 -1.26
C GLY A 29 20.06 29.51 -0.14
N ASP A 30 20.48 29.83 1.08
CA ASP A 30 19.74 29.68 2.33
C ASP A 30 18.43 30.48 2.31
N TYR A 31 17.37 29.91 2.89
CA TYR A 31 16.14 30.65 3.18
C TYR A 31 15.74 30.46 4.64
N GLU A 32 16.14 31.43 5.47
CA GLU A 32 15.42 31.80 6.69
C GLU A 32 14.35 32.86 6.35
N GLY A 33 13.29 32.89 7.16
CA GLY A 33 12.01 33.53 6.84
C GLY A 33 11.94 35.04 7.00
N GLU A 34 10.78 35.60 6.67
CA GLU A 34 10.07 36.54 7.54
C GLU A 34 8.63 36.83 7.06
N GLU A 35 7.82 37.22 8.04
CA GLU A 35 6.42 37.58 8.02
C GLU A 35 6.14 38.92 7.30
N GLY A 36 4.86 39.19 6.98
CA GLY A 36 4.32 40.54 7.12
C GLY A 36 3.35 41.07 6.06
N GLY A 37 2.05 41.12 6.43
CA GLY A 37 1.15 42.27 6.25
C GLY A 37 0.51 42.54 4.87
N SER A 38 -0.83 42.56 4.74
CA SER A 38 -1.78 43.66 5.11
C SER A 38 -1.79 44.78 4.05
N ALA A 39 -2.88 45.39 3.56
CA ALA A 39 -4.27 45.59 3.99
C ALA A 39 -5.13 46.13 2.81
N ASP A 40 -6.47 46.07 2.95
CA ASP A 40 -7.46 47.17 2.85
C ASP A 40 -8.86 46.60 2.53
N ALA A 41 -10.02 47.11 2.95
CA ALA A 41 -10.44 48.14 3.92
C ALA A 41 -11.97 47.99 4.14
N SER A 42 -12.41 48.02 5.41
CA SER A 42 -13.48 48.83 6.05
C SER A 42 -14.54 49.62 5.22
N PRO A 43 -15.60 50.24 5.84
CA PRO A 43 -16.33 49.93 7.10
C PRO A 43 -17.85 50.31 7.08
N ARG A 44 -18.51 50.13 8.25
CA ARG A 44 -19.66 50.84 8.92
C ARG A 44 -20.69 49.82 9.43
N GLY A 45 -20.99 49.67 10.73
CA GLY A 45 -21.42 50.64 11.78
C GLY A 45 -22.97 50.55 11.88
N GLU A 46 -23.71 50.45 13.00
CA GLU A 46 -23.59 50.71 14.45
C GLU A 46 -24.83 50.05 15.12
N THR A 47 -24.70 49.19 16.14
CA THR A 47 -24.90 49.35 17.62
C THR A 47 -26.32 49.50 18.23
N PHE A 48 -26.46 48.81 19.39
CA PHE A 48 -27.33 49.02 20.58
C PHE A 48 -28.68 48.25 20.72
N PRO A 49 -29.10 47.91 21.98
CA PRO A 49 -29.60 46.59 22.41
C PRO A 49 -30.89 46.74 23.28
N PRO A 50 -31.10 46.06 24.43
CA PRO A 50 -31.18 44.62 24.77
C PRO A 50 -32.56 44.21 25.38
N SER A 51 -32.67 42.94 25.75
CA SER A 51 -32.99 42.47 27.12
C SER A 51 -34.13 41.46 27.26
N ALA A 52 -33.92 40.62 28.28
CA ALA A 52 -34.65 39.43 28.66
C ALA A 52 -36.00 39.74 29.32
N SER A 53 -36.89 38.73 29.31
CA SER A 53 -37.38 38.03 30.52
C SER A 53 -38.85 37.60 30.44
N SER A 54 -39.09 36.47 31.09
CA SER A 54 -40.31 36.01 31.78
C SER A 54 -41.63 35.78 31.00
N GLU A 55 -42.02 34.50 31.09
CA GLU A 55 -43.30 34.01 31.61
C GLU A 55 -44.62 34.19 30.82
N MET A 56 -45.05 33.04 30.29
CA MET A 56 -46.27 32.32 30.71
C MET A 56 -47.60 33.09 30.91
N LYS A 57 -48.55 32.71 30.04
CA LYS A 57 -49.94 32.25 30.28
C LYS A 57 -51.03 33.08 29.62
N LYS A 58 -51.81 32.43 28.75
CA LYS A 58 -53.28 32.62 28.70
C LYS A 58 -54.05 31.29 28.57
N LYS A 59 -54.83 31.04 29.63
CA LYS A 59 -56.11 30.33 29.75
C LYS A 59 -56.92 30.09 28.46
N LYS A 60 -57.57 28.94 28.43
CA LYS A 60 -59.05 28.74 28.49
C LYS A 60 -59.24 27.36 29.13
N VAL A 61 -60.10 27.18 30.14
CA VAL A 61 -61.52 26.82 29.99
C VAL A 61 -62.33 27.32 31.20
N ARG A 62 -63.60 27.62 30.90
CA ARG A 62 -64.63 28.29 31.70
C ARG A 62 -65.34 27.34 32.68
N ALA A 63 -65.70 27.90 33.83
CA ALA A 63 -67.00 27.80 34.56
C ALA A 63 -67.45 26.41 35.10
N ASN A 64 -68.11 26.28 36.26
CA ASN A 64 -68.59 27.24 37.26
C ASN A 64 -69.00 26.49 38.55
N ARG A 65 -69.02 27.25 39.67
CA ARG A 65 -69.87 27.16 40.88
C ARG A 65 -69.87 25.83 41.66
N GLY A 66 -69.40 25.79 42.90
CA GLY A 66 -69.90 26.48 44.11
C GLY A 66 -70.37 25.37 45.07
N LYS A 67 -70.23 25.36 46.40
CA LYS A 67 -70.04 26.38 47.43
C LYS A 67 -69.43 25.67 48.66
N ASP A 68 -68.62 26.44 49.37
CA ASP A 68 -68.48 26.59 50.81
C ASP A 68 -68.13 25.43 51.74
N GLU A 69 -67.17 25.79 52.58
CA GLU A 69 -66.39 25.04 53.55
C GLU A 69 -67.14 24.81 54.86
N GLY A 70 -66.67 23.83 55.63
CA GLY A 70 -66.94 23.74 57.05
C GLY A 70 -66.17 22.61 57.75
N GLY A 71 -65.14 22.98 58.52
CA GLY A 71 -64.84 22.31 59.79
C GLY A 71 -63.78 21.20 59.83
N ARG A 72 -62.59 21.58 60.31
CA ARG A 72 -61.77 20.93 61.35
C ARG A 72 -61.74 19.38 61.49
N ALA A 73 -60.52 18.87 61.29
CA ALA A 73 -59.71 18.08 62.22
C ALA A 73 -59.92 16.55 62.40
N VAL A 74 -58.75 15.88 62.44
CA VAL A 74 -58.40 14.57 63.05
C VAL A 74 -58.86 13.29 62.35
N GLY A 75 -57.89 12.36 62.17
CA GLY A 75 -58.17 10.92 62.11
C GLY A 75 -57.37 10.14 61.07
N GLU A 76 -56.32 9.44 61.51
CA GLU A 76 -55.63 8.41 60.74
C GLU A 76 -56.61 7.35 60.18
N SER A 77 -56.43 6.95 58.92
CA SER A 77 -56.84 5.62 58.46
C SER A 77 -55.78 5.04 57.53
N LYS A 78 -55.14 3.95 57.96
CA LYS A 78 -54.23 3.13 57.15
C LYS A 78 -54.99 2.57 55.93
N LYS A 79 -54.80 3.15 54.75
CA LYS A 79 -55.33 2.61 53.48
C LYS A 79 -54.45 1.45 52.97
N ARG A 80 -55.07 0.28 52.80
CA ARG A 80 -54.49 -0.89 52.10
C ARG A 80 -54.06 -0.51 50.67
N PRO A 81 -52.95 -1.07 50.14
CA PRO A 81 -52.42 -0.67 48.83
C PRO A 81 -53.39 -1.05 47.69
N LYS A 82 -53.72 -0.07 46.84
CA LYS A 82 -54.57 -0.26 45.64
C LYS A 82 -53.92 -1.28 44.69
N LYS A 83 -54.68 -2.29 44.23
CA LYS A 83 -54.26 -3.21 43.17
C LYS A 83 -54.20 -2.46 41.83
N LEU A 84 -53.01 -2.42 41.22
CA LEU A 84 -52.76 -1.79 39.91
C LEU A 84 -53.67 -2.36 38.81
N THR A 85 -54.29 -1.47 38.04
CA THR A 85 -55.11 -1.78 36.86
C THR A 85 -54.28 -2.41 35.74
N ALA A 86 -54.92 -3.11 34.79
CA ALA A 86 -54.21 -3.76 33.68
C ALA A 86 -53.39 -2.77 32.81
N ALA A 87 -53.90 -1.55 32.62
CA ALA A 87 -53.20 -0.48 31.92
C ALA A 87 -51.97 0.01 32.71
N GLU A 88 -52.09 0.20 34.03
CA GLU A 88 -50.97 0.57 34.90
C GLU A 88 -49.91 -0.53 34.98
N ARG A 89 -50.30 -1.81 34.97
CA ARG A 89 -49.36 -2.95 34.90
C ARG A 89 -48.59 -2.96 33.58
N ARG A 90 -49.24 -2.69 32.44
CA ARG A 90 -48.57 -2.58 31.13
C ARG A 90 -47.61 -1.39 31.09
N ARG A 91 -48.02 -0.23 31.63
CA ARG A 91 -47.17 0.98 31.73
C ARG A 91 -45.96 0.75 32.63
N ARG A 92 -46.16 0.09 33.78
CA ARG A 92 -45.08 -0.33 34.71
C ARG A 92 -44.14 -1.33 34.06
N LYS A 93 -44.63 -2.34 33.33
CA LYS A 93 -43.77 -3.28 32.58
C LYS A 93 -42.92 -2.56 31.51
N ARG A 94 -43.49 -1.60 30.77
CA ARG A 94 -42.72 -0.78 29.81
C ARG A 94 -41.69 0.12 30.48
N LEU A 95 -42.05 0.73 31.60
CA LEU A 95 -41.13 1.56 32.40
C LEU A 95 -40.00 0.72 32.99
N VAL A 96 -40.29 -0.45 33.55
CA VAL A 96 -39.29 -1.40 34.07
C VAL A 96 -38.38 -1.87 32.95
N LYS A 97 -38.91 -2.23 31.76
CA LYS A 97 -38.07 -2.55 30.60
C LYS A 97 -37.17 -1.38 30.17
N ARG A 98 -37.66 -0.13 30.22
CA ARG A 98 -36.85 1.06 29.92
C ARG A 98 -35.76 1.29 30.97
N ILE A 99 -36.08 1.14 32.25
CA ILE A 99 -35.12 1.28 33.36
C ILE A 99 -34.04 0.20 33.24
N ILE A 100 -34.41 -1.06 33.05
CA ILE A 100 -33.45 -2.16 32.85
C ILE A 100 -32.53 -1.87 31.66
N LYS A 101 -33.09 -1.44 30.51
CA LYS A 101 -32.26 -1.03 29.36
C LYS A 101 -31.30 0.12 29.70
N LEU A 102 -31.78 1.15 30.39
CA LEU A 102 -30.94 2.29 30.78
C LEU A 102 -29.83 1.88 31.76
N SER A 103 -30.14 1.01 32.73
CA SER A 103 -29.19 0.50 33.70
C SER A 103 -28.11 -0.35 33.05
N ILE A 104 -28.46 -1.16 32.04
CA ILE A 104 -27.47 -1.94 31.29
C ILE A 104 -26.56 -1.00 30.48
N VAL A 105 -27.10 0.00 29.78
CA VAL A 105 -26.30 0.99 29.05
C VAL A 105 -25.36 1.75 30.00
N LEU A 106 -25.85 2.14 31.18
CA LEU A 106 -25.05 2.84 32.17
C LEU A 106 -23.94 1.94 32.75
N ALA A 107 -24.22 0.66 32.99
CA ALA A 107 -23.24 -0.31 33.46
C ALA A 107 -22.13 -0.55 32.41
N ILE A 108 -22.50 -0.64 31.12
CA ILE A 108 -21.54 -0.75 30.01
C ILE A 108 -20.71 0.53 29.89
N ALA A 109 -21.33 1.70 30.00
CA ALA A 109 -20.59 2.97 30.00
C ALA A 109 -19.61 3.08 31.18
N LEU A 110 -20.02 2.67 32.39
CA LEU A 110 -19.13 2.60 33.55
C LEU A 110 -17.97 1.61 33.31
N PHE A 111 -18.26 0.45 32.73
CA PHE A 111 -17.25 -0.55 32.39
C PHE A 111 -16.24 -0.03 31.37
N LEU A 112 -16.68 0.73 30.37
CA LEU A 112 -15.80 1.31 29.35
C LEU A 112 -14.96 2.48 29.89
N LEU A 113 -15.52 3.31 30.76
CA LEU A 113 -14.93 4.60 31.16
C LEU A 113 -14.12 4.57 32.46
N LEU A 114 -14.36 3.60 33.36
CA LEU A 114 -13.66 3.58 34.65
C LEU A 114 -12.28 2.89 34.54
N PRO A 115 -11.20 3.50 35.09
CA PRO A 115 -9.84 2.95 35.01
C PRO A 115 -9.68 1.56 35.60
N GLN A 116 -10.43 1.25 36.66
CA GLN A 116 -10.43 -0.05 37.34
C GLN A 116 -10.89 -1.23 36.45
N PHE A 117 -11.53 -0.94 35.32
CA PHE A 117 -11.93 -1.94 34.33
C PHE A 117 -11.03 -1.92 33.08
N ALA A 118 -9.90 -1.19 33.09
CA ALA A 118 -9.01 -1.10 31.94
C ALA A 118 -8.51 -2.48 31.49
N GLU A 119 -7.90 -3.26 32.38
CA GLU A 119 -7.44 -4.61 32.04
C GLU A 119 -8.58 -5.56 31.56
N PRO A 120 -9.71 -5.70 32.27
CA PRO A 120 -10.83 -6.51 31.79
C PRO A 120 -11.40 -6.04 30.45
N ARG A 121 -11.52 -4.72 30.25
CA ARG A 121 -12.01 -4.11 29.02
C ARG A 121 -11.05 -4.40 27.88
N ASP A 122 -9.76 -4.17 28.08
CA ASP A 122 -8.74 -4.36 27.06
C ASP A 122 -8.64 -5.85 26.71
N LYS A 123 -8.78 -6.76 27.67
CA LYS A 123 -8.86 -8.21 27.42
C LYS A 123 -10.10 -8.62 26.59
N ILE A 124 -11.25 -7.98 26.81
CA ILE A 124 -12.49 -8.26 26.05
C ILE A 124 -12.41 -7.64 24.65
N LEU A 125 -12.01 -6.38 24.53
CA LEU A 125 -11.90 -5.70 23.23
C LEU A 125 -10.82 -6.36 22.36
N ASN A 126 -9.70 -6.76 22.94
CA ASN A 126 -8.62 -7.45 22.22
C ASN A 126 -8.90 -8.95 21.99
N HIS A 127 -10.08 -9.47 22.36
CA HIS A 127 -10.46 -10.82 21.97
C HIS A 127 -10.65 -10.88 20.44
N PRO A 128 -10.05 -11.84 19.70
CA PRO A 128 -10.06 -11.85 18.23
C PRO A 128 -11.46 -11.71 17.61
N ALA A 129 -12.42 -12.48 18.12
CA ALA A 129 -13.81 -12.44 17.65
C ALA A 129 -14.52 -11.09 17.91
N ILE A 130 -14.09 -10.32 18.91
CA ILE A 130 -14.67 -8.99 19.21
C ILE A 130 -13.95 -7.93 18.40
N LYS A 131 -12.61 -8.00 18.31
CA LYS A 131 -11.77 -7.13 17.48
C LYS A 131 -12.25 -7.09 16.03
N GLN A 132 -12.48 -8.25 15.42
CA GLN A 132 -13.01 -8.37 14.05
C GLN A 132 -14.37 -7.68 13.82
N LEU A 133 -15.19 -7.50 14.87
CA LEU A 133 -16.51 -6.85 14.75
C LEU A 133 -16.42 -5.32 14.62
N TYR A 134 -15.26 -4.72 14.89
CA TYR A 134 -15.10 -3.26 14.81
C TYR A 134 -13.81 -2.83 14.08
N THR A 135 -12.94 -3.76 13.70
CA THR A 135 -11.77 -3.48 12.87
C THR A 135 -12.21 -3.23 11.41
N PRO A 136 -11.86 -2.07 10.82
CA PRO A 136 -12.03 -1.83 9.39
C PRO A 136 -11.31 -2.90 8.56
N TYR A 137 -11.81 -3.20 7.37
CA TYR A 137 -11.19 -4.19 6.50
C TYR A 137 -11.24 -3.77 5.03
N ARG A 138 -10.26 -4.23 4.26
CA ARG A 138 -10.28 -4.22 2.80
C ARG A 138 -10.84 -5.55 2.29
N LEU A 139 -11.45 -5.51 1.11
CA LEU A 139 -12.04 -6.69 0.49
C LEU A 139 -11.31 -6.95 -0.82
N TYR A 140 -10.62 -8.09 -0.87
CA TYR A 140 -9.91 -8.56 -2.06
C TYR A 140 -10.66 -9.74 -2.66
N ASP A 141 -10.54 -9.94 -3.97
CA ASP A 141 -10.98 -11.20 -4.58
C ASP A 141 -10.07 -12.34 -4.15
N GLU A 142 -10.62 -13.53 -3.94
CA GLU A 142 -9.81 -14.67 -3.48
C GLU A 142 -8.89 -15.16 -4.59
N THR A 143 -9.40 -15.22 -5.82
CA THR A 143 -8.62 -15.61 -7.01
C THR A 143 -9.01 -14.75 -8.20
N ALA A 144 -8.16 -14.71 -9.23
CA ALA A 144 -8.52 -14.14 -10.52
C ALA A 144 -8.00 -15.01 -11.66
N ASP A 145 -8.86 -15.29 -12.64
CA ASP A 145 -8.46 -15.83 -13.94
C ASP A 145 -8.07 -14.69 -14.87
N ILE A 146 -6.84 -14.70 -15.34
CA ILE A 146 -6.24 -13.63 -16.14
C ILE A 146 -5.87 -14.19 -17.53
N ILE A 147 -6.34 -13.52 -18.58
CA ILE A 147 -5.80 -13.66 -19.93
C ILE A 147 -5.25 -12.30 -20.32
N MET A 148 -3.92 -12.20 -20.34
CA MET A 148 -3.25 -10.95 -20.63
C MET A 148 -2.49 -11.07 -21.93
N ARG A 149 -2.78 -10.18 -22.88
CA ARG A 149 -2.01 -10.05 -24.11
C ARG A 149 -1.11 -8.84 -24.02
N MET A 150 0.18 -9.04 -24.17
CA MET A 150 1.18 -7.99 -24.33
C MET A 150 1.60 -7.90 -25.79
N ASN A 151 1.64 -6.69 -26.33
CA ASN A 151 2.15 -6.38 -27.66
C ASN A 151 3.46 -5.61 -27.51
N PHE A 152 4.52 -6.14 -28.14
CA PHE A 152 5.85 -5.55 -28.21
C PHE A 152 6.08 -5.05 -29.63
N THR A 153 5.98 -3.75 -29.84
CA THR A 153 6.09 -3.12 -31.15
C THR A 153 7.45 -2.44 -31.31
N ILE A 154 8.27 -3.01 -32.17
CA ILE A 154 9.60 -2.52 -32.53
C ILE A 154 9.46 -1.64 -33.76
N THR A 155 10.00 -0.43 -33.73
CA THR A 155 10.00 0.50 -34.88
C THR A 155 11.40 0.98 -35.16
N SER A 156 11.89 0.83 -36.40
CA SER A 156 13.18 1.39 -36.83
C SER A 156 13.02 2.83 -37.30
N HIS A 157 13.98 3.70 -36.98
CA HIS A 157 14.02 5.10 -37.41
C HIS A 157 15.35 5.40 -38.10
N GLY A 158 15.36 6.29 -39.09
CA GLY A 158 16.61 6.76 -39.72
C GLY A 158 17.35 5.76 -40.63
N GLY A 159 16.92 4.51 -40.72
CA GLY A 159 17.52 3.50 -41.61
C GLY A 159 17.46 2.07 -41.06
N PRO A 160 18.18 1.12 -41.68
CA PRO A 160 18.26 -0.25 -41.19
C PRO A 160 19.07 -0.36 -39.89
N VAL A 161 18.58 -1.21 -38.99
CA VAL A 161 19.26 -1.58 -37.73
C VAL A 161 19.89 -2.96 -37.88
N SER A 162 21.19 -3.09 -37.63
CA SER A 162 21.97 -4.32 -37.86
C SER A 162 21.37 -5.56 -37.18
N LYS A 163 21.11 -5.48 -35.87
CA LYS A 163 20.46 -6.53 -35.10
C LYS A 163 19.56 -5.88 -34.03
N VAL A 164 18.35 -6.40 -33.89
CA VAL A 164 17.44 -6.10 -32.79
C VAL A 164 17.18 -7.40 -32.05
N VAL A 165 17.27 -7.37 -30.73
CA VAL A 165 16.92 -8.48 -29.84
C VAL A 165 15.80 -8.02 -28.92
N LEU A 166 14.67 -8.72 -28.97
CA LEU A 166 13.56 -8.58 -28.03
C LEU A 166 13.59 -9.76 -27.08
N LYS A 167 13.58 -9.49 -25.78
CA LYS A 167 13.47 -10.46 -24.70
C LYS A 167 12.19 -10.20 -23.93
N VAL A 168 11.47 -11.26 -23.57
CA VAL A 168 10.22 -11.18 -22.83
C VAL A 168 10.23 -12.24 -21.73
N PRO A 169 9.99 -11.89 -20.46
CA PRO A 169 10.07 -12.84 -19.35
C PRO A 169 9.01 -13.92 -19.46
N VAL A 170 9.37 -15.13 -19.04
CA VAL A 170 8.42 -16.22 -18.86
C VAL A 170 7.98 -16.26 -17.40
N PRO A 171 6.74 -15.86 -17.09
CA PRO A 171 6.21 -16.01 -15.73
C PRO A 171 6.19 -17.49 -15.35
N LYS A 172 6.46 -17.76 -14.07
CA LYS A 172 6.47 -19.13 -13.50
C LYS A 172 5.41 -19.29 -12.43
N ASP A 173 5.13 -20.54 -12.09
CA ASP A 173 4.29 -20.89 -10.95
C ASP A 173 4.94 -20.41 -9.65
N ILE A 174 4.13 -19.88 -8.74
CA ILE A 174 4.57 -19.47 -7.42
C ILE A 174 3.71 -20.22 -6.38
N PRO A 175 4.23 -21.28 -5.75
CA PRO A 175 3.54 -21.97 -4.67
C PRO A 175 3.70 -21.21 -3.33
N PRO A 176 2.63 -21.03 -2.52
CA PRO A 176 2.68 -20.84 -1.09
C PRO A 176 2.61 -22.21 -0.40
N GLU A 177 2.67 -22.19 0.94
CA GLU A 177 2.53 -23.38 1.78
C GLU A 177 1.21 -24.16 1.53
N ASP A 178 0.13 -23.47 1.14
CA ASP A 178 -1.23 -24.03 0.96
C ASP A 178 -1.84 -23.83 -0.45
N GLY A 179 -1.08 -24.04 -1.53
CA GLY A 179 -1.62 -24.11 -2.90
C GLY A 179 -0.79 -23.40 -3.97
N TYR A 180 -1.27 -22.26 -4.49
CA TYR A 180 -0.54 -21.36 -5.40
C TYR A 180 -0.87 -19.88 -5.08
N LEU A 181 0.09 -18.99 -5.31
CA LEU A 181 -0.05 -17.54 -5.40
C LEU A 181 -0.25 -17.14 -6.86
N GLN A 182 0.42 -17.87 -7.74
CA GLN A 182 0.33 -17.76 -9.20
C GLN A 182 0.47 -19.14 -9.83
N ASP A 183 -0.35 -19.41 -10.84
CA ASP A 183 -0.42 -20.67 -11.57
C ASP A 183 -0.54 -20.33 -13.07
N VAL A 184 0.56 -20.55 -13.80
CA VAL A 184 0.74 -20.26 -15.22
C VAL A 184 0.25 -21.44 -16.02
N LYS A 185 -0.91 -21.27 -16.69
CA LYS A 185 -1.55 -22.34 -17.44
C LYS A 185 -0.92 -22.60 -18.78
N ARG A 186 -0.57 -21.52 -19.49
CA ARG A 186 0.06 -21.56 -20.81
C ARG A 186 0.49 -20.16 -21.24
N ILE A 187 1.38 -20.14 -22.22
CA ILE A 187 1.83 -18.93 -22.92
C ILE A 187 1.63 -19.18 -24.41
N GLU A 188 1.04 -18.22 -25.10
CA GLU A 188 0.91 -18.23 -26.56
C GLU A 188 1.65 -17.04 -27.15
N THR A 189 2.42 -17.25 -28.20
CA THR A 189 3.11 -16.18 -28.92
C THR A 189 2.54 -16.05 -30.34
N SER A 190 2.55 -14.82 -30.89
CA SER A 190 2.14 -14.61 -32.29
C SER A 190 3.08 -15.28 -33.27
N GLU A 191 4.36 -15.40 -32.90
CA GLU A 191 5.43 -16.05 -33.65
C GLU A 191 6.35 -16.80 -32.67
N PRO A 192 6.88 -17.97 -33.03
CA PRO A 192 7.78 -18.74 -32.15
C PRO A 192 9.04 -17.93 -31.77
N PRO A 193 9.51 -17.99 -30.51
CA PRO A 193 10.79 -17.42 -30.11
C PRO A 193 11.98 -18.18 -30.75
N ASP A 194 13.06 -17.48 -31.06
CA ASP A 194 14.32 -18.08 -31.53
C ASP A 194 15.04 -18.89 -30.43
N SER A 195 14.70 -18.61 -29.17
CA SER A 195 15.15 -19.36 -27.98
C SER A 195 14.42 -20.70 -27.78
N GLY A 196 13.38 -20.98 -28.58
CA GLY A 196 12.50 -22.13 -28.42
C GLY A 196 11.20 -21.80 -27.67
N GLU A 197 10.34 -22.82 -27.53
CA GLU A 197 9.12 -22.70 -26.74
C GLU A 197 9.43 -22.56 -25.24
N PRO A 198 8.68 -21.74 -24.49
CA PRO A 198 8.91 -21.56 -23.06
C PRO A 198 8.65 -22.85 -22.28
N ASP A 199 9.59 -23.26 -21.40
CA ASP A 199 9.46 -24.45 -20.57
C ASP A 199 8.88 -24.07 -19.20
N LEU A 200 7.56 -24.16 -19.07
CA LEU A 200 6.89 -23.86 -17.80
C LEU A 200 7.27 -24.80 -16.65
N SER A 201 7.89 -25.95 -16.94
CA SER A 201 8.35 -26.91 -15.92
C SER A 201 9.76 -26.66 -15.41
N SER A 202 10.54 -25.81 -16.09
CA SER A 202 11.93 -25.55 -15.73
C SER A 202 12.01 -24.83 -14.37
N PRO A 203 12.84 -25.31 -13.41
CA PRO A 203 13.12 -24.54 -12.22
C PRO A 203 14.04 -23.35 -12.60
N GLY A 204 13.53 -22.13 -12.48
CA GLY A 204 14.31 -20.92 -12.74
C GLY A 204 13.58 -19.89 -13.58
N GLN A 205 14.22 -18.74 -13.78
CA GLN A 205 13.71 -17.65 -14.61
C GLN A 205 14.29 -17.76 -16.01
N GLU A 206 13.45 -17.52 -17.01
CA GLU A 206 13.85 -17.57 -18.41
C GLU A 206 13.22 -16.42 -19.20
N MET A 207 13.81 -16.10 -20.34
CA MET A 207 13.31 -15.10 -21.27
C MET A 207 13.05 -15.77 -22.61
N MET A 208 11.88 -15.53 -23.20
CA MET A 208 11.68 -15.74 -24.63
C MET A 208 12.43 -14.65 -25.40
N GLN A 209 13.10 -15.04 -26.47
CA GLN A 209 13.95 -14.17 -27.28
C GLN A 209 13.59 -14.24 -28.77
N TRP A 210 13.51 -13.08 -29.42
CA TRP A 210 13.40 -12.92 -30.87
C TRP A 210 14.53 -12.03 -31.40
N GLU A 211 15.16 -12.44 -32.49
CA GLU A 211 16.25 -11.73 -33.15
C GLU A 211 15.88 -11.30 -34.57
N PHE A 212 15.99 -10.00 -34.84
CA PHE A 212 15.76 -9.42 -36.17
C PHE A 212 17.07 -8.86 -36.71
N ARG A 213 17.51 -9.30 -37.89
CA ARG A 213 18.74 -8.80 -38.55
C ARG A 213 18.40 -7.87 -39.70
N ASN A 214 19.19 -6.82 -39.89
CA ASN A 214 18.95 -5.77 -40.89
C ASN A 214 17.51 -5.23 -40.83
N PHE A 215 17.03 -4.99 -39.63
CA PHE A 215 15.64 -4.65 -39.35
C PHE A 215 15.29 -3.26 -39.91
N VAL A 216 14.17 -3.20 -40.64
CA VAL A 216 13.60 -1.97 -41.20
C VAL A 216 12.08 -2.03 -41.06
N GLY A 217 11.46 -0.91 -40.72
CA GLY A 217 10.02 -0.75 -40.58
C GLY A 217 9.55 -1.01 -39.16
N GLN A 218 8.36 -1.59 -39.05
CA GLN A 218 7.70 -1.87 -37.78
C GLN A 218 7.34 -3.35 -37.69
N LYS A 219 7.51 -3.94 -36.51
CA LYS A 219 7.18 -5.33 -36.21
C LYS A 219 6.56 -5.42 -34.82
N THR A 220 5.44 -6.13 -34.71
CA THR A 220 4.80 -6.41 -33.42
C THR A 220 4.88 -7.89 -33.12
N ILE A 221 5.39 -8.22 -31.93
CA ILE A 221 5.29 -9.56 -31.33
C ILE A 221 4.23 -9.50 -30.24
N SER A 222 3.26 -10.40 -30.27
CA SER A 222 2.26 -10.53 -29.22
C SER A 222 2.53 -11.76 -28.37
N VAL A 223 2.48 -11.61 -27.05
CA VAL A 223 2.55 -12.71 -26.07
C VAL A 223 1.27 -12.70 -25.25
N THR A 224 0.59 -13.84 -25.13
CA THR A 224 -0.62 -13.99 -24.34
C THR A 224 -0.39 -14.96 -23.20
N TYR A 225 -0.49 -14.47 -21.97
CA TYR A 225 -0.38 -15.26 -20.74
C TYR A 225 -1.77 -15.69 -20.26
N TYR A 226 -1.87 -16.94 -19.86
CA TYR A 226 -3.06 -17.52 -19.24
C TYR A 226 -2.67 -17.92 -17.81
N LEU A 227 -3.20 -17.20 -16.83
CA LEU A 227 -2.77 -17.29 -15.45
C LEU A 227 -3.98 -17.41 -14.53
N ARG A 228 -3.80 -18.08 -13.39
CA ARG A 228 -4.66 -17.92 -12.23
C ARG A 228 -3.82 -17.41 -11.05
N THR A 229 -4.27 -16.34 -10.42
CA THR A 229 -3.61 -15.73 -9.26
C THR A 229 -4.52 -15.86 -8.04
N ARG A 230 -3.92 -15.82 -6.85
CA ARG A 230 -4.63 -15.96 -5.57
C ARG A 230 -4.21 -14.88 -4.59
N THR A 231 -5.20 -14.32 -3.89
CA THR A 231 -4.94 -13.47 -2.74
C THR A 231 -4.46 -14.32 -1.57
N TYR A 232 -3.35 -13.92 -0.96
CA TYR A 232 -2.82 -14.55 0.22
C TYR A 232 -2.39 -13.48 1.23
N ILE A 233 -2.76 -13.72 2.49
CA ILE A 233 -2.45 -12.84 3.62
C ILE A 233 -1.60 -13.66 4.59
N TRP A 234 -0.38 -13.21 4.84
CA TRP A 234 0.49 -13.87 5.81
C TRP A 234 0.07 -13.40 7.21
N GLU A 235 -0.64 -14.26 7.94
CA GLU A 235 -1.04 -14.01 9.33
C GLU A 235 0.18 -14.19 10.26
N LEU A 236 1.02 -13.17 10.34
CA LEU A 236 2.25 -13.19 11.13
C LEU A 236 2.31 -12.05 12.14
N ASP A 237 2.54 -12.37 13.42
CA ASP A 237 2.80 -11.39 14.47
C ASP A 237 4.29 -11.32 14.84
N GLU A 238 4.71 -10.21 15.49
CA GLU A 238 6.08 -10.09 16.01
C GLU A 238 6.45 -11.23 16.98
N LYS A 239 5.46 -11.86 17.62
CA LYS A 239 5.70 -12.99 18.53
C LYS A 239 6.14 -14.25 17.80
N ASP A 240 5.79 -14.39 16.52
CA ASP A 240 6.07 -15.56 15.68
C ASP A 240 7.40 -15.38 14.94
N SER A 241 7.75 -14.13 14.61
CA SER A 241 9.00 -13.76 13.94
C SER A 241 10.23 -13.95 14.83
N GLY A 242 11.27 -14.55 14.25
CA GLY A 242 12.63 -14.60 14.78
C GLY A 242 13.37 -13.27 14.63
N THR A 243 14.67 -13.32 14.85
CA THR A 243 15.62 -12.21 14.84
C THR A 243 16.55 -12.28 13.63
N VAL A 244 17.37 -11.25 13.42
CA VAL A 244 18.37 -11.23 12.34
C VAL A 244 19.41 -12.36 12.51
N ASP A 245 19.67 -12.79 13.75
CA ASP A 245 20.60 -13.88 14.05
C ASP A 245 20.06 -15.25 13.62
N ASP A 246 18.73 -15.39 13.50
CA ASP A 246 18.07 -16.62 13.07
C ASP A 246 18.07 -16.79 11.54
N ILE A 247 18.55 -15.78 10.79
CA ILE A 247 18.62 -15.82 9.33
C ILE A 247 19.87 -16.61 8.90
N PRO A 248 19.74 -17.66 8.07
CA PRO A 248 20.86 -18.46 7.59
C PRO A 248 21.90 -17.63 6.84
N GLN A 249 23.18 -17.97 7.01
CA GLN A 249 24.27 -17.22 6.38
C GLN A 249 24.25 -17.32 4.85
N GLU A 250 23.77 -18.44 4.31
CA GLU A 250 23.65 -18.69 2.87
C GLU A 250 22.76 -17.65 2.19
N ILE A 251 21.59 -17.36 2.77
CA ILE A 251 20.67 -16.35 2.23
C ILE A 251 21.16 -14.92 2.50
N LYS A 252 21.92 -14.69 3.58
CA LYS A 252 22.59 -13.40 3.79
C LYS A 252 23.63 -13.13 2.72
N GLN A 253 24.51 -14.09 2.43
CA GLN A 253 25.51 -13.95 1.37
C GLN A 253 24.85 -13.64 0.03
N LYS A 254 23.70 -14.25 -0.23
CA LYS A 254 22.93 -14.07 -1.46
C LYS A 254 22.28 -12.68 -1.60
N TYR A 255 21.97 -11.94 -0.54
CA TYR A 255 21.21 -10.68 -0.70
C TYR A 255 21.80 -9.48 0.05
N VAL A 256 22.62 -9.71 1.07
CA VAL A 256 23.16 -8.69 1.97
C VAL A 256 24.53 -8.23 1.44
N HIS A 257 24.52 -7.56 0.30
CA HIS A 257 25.68 -6.93 -0.32
C HIS A 257 25.23 -5.84 -1.31
N ASP A 258 26.17 -4.98 -1.70
CA ASP A 258 25.93 -4.01 -2.75
C ASP A 258 25.76 -4.72 -4.09
N GLN A 259 24.67 -4.42 -4.79
CA GLN A 259 24.26 -5.15 -5.98
C GLN A 259 23.77 -4.16 -7.03
N TRP A 260 23.94 -4.56 -8.29
CA TRP A 260 23.49 -3.82 -9.46
C TRP A 260 24.17 -2.44 -9.57
N PRO A 261 25.50 -2.46 -9.81
CA PRO A 261 26.29 -1.24 -10.02
C PRO A 261 25.79 -0.46 -11.24
N ILE A 262 25.83 0.86 -11.15
CA ILE A 262 25.35 1.75 -12.20
C ILE A 262 26.50 2.05 -13.16
N TYR A 263 26.32 1.70 -14.43
CA TYR A 263 27.25 1.98 -15.51
C TYR A 263 26.63 2.91 -16.56
N ASP A 264 27.45 3.74 -17.18
CA ASP A 264 27.05 4.51 -18.36
C ASP A 264 26.95 3.62 -19.61
N SER A 265 26.49 4.18 -20.72
CA SER A 265 26.36 3.45 -21.99
C SER A 265 27.69 2.90 -22.54
N ARG A 266 28.84 3.32 -22.00
CA ARG A 266 30.18 2.87 -22.36
C ARG A 266 30.73 1.83 -21.37
N GLY A 267 29.95 1.46 -20.36
CA GLY A 267 30.36 0.52 -19.31
C GLY A 267 31.26 1.14 -18.24
N SER A 268 31.32 2.47 -18.14
CA SER A 268 32.09 3.16 -17.10
C SER A 268 31.21 3.35 -15.85
N PRO A 269 31.74 3.17 -14.63
CA PRO A 269 30.97 3.41 -13.42
C PRO A 269 30.43 4.84 -13.38
N VAL A 270 29.19 5.00 -12.91
CA VAL A 270 28.57 6.30 -12.70
C VAL A 270 28.62 6.64 -11.21
N ASP A 271 29.03 7.87 -10.94
CA ASP A 271 29.03 8.53 -9.64
C ASP A 271 28.04 9.70 -9.71
N LEU A 272 26.78 9.44 -9.33
CA LEU A 272 25.66 10.37 -9.41
C LEU A 272 25.62 11.34 -8.23
N ASP A 273 26.28 11.03 -7.11
CA ASP A 273 26.31 11.86 -5.92
C ASP A 273 27.64 12.63 -5.72
N GLY A 274 28.67 12.29 -6.50
CA GLY A 274 29.94 12.99 -6.62
C GLY A 274 30.96 12.63 -5.53
N ASP A 275 30.81 11.48 -4.87
CA ASP A 275 31.69 11.04 -3.78
C ASP A 275 32.97 10.31 -4.25
N GLY A 276 33.04 9.97 -5.53
CA GLY A 276 34.16 9.28 -6.17
C GLY A 276 34.09 7.75 -6.08
N GLU A 277 33.00 7.18 -5.58
CA GLU A 277 32.72 5.74 -5.53
C GLU A 277 31.70 5.33 -6.61
N VAL A 278 31.50 4.02 -6.77
CA VAL A 278 30.51 3.50 -7.71
C VAL A 278 29.16 3.44 -7.02
N ASP A 279 28.13 4.01 -7.64
CA ASP A 279 26.77 3.88 -7.15
C ASP A 279 26.20 2.49 -7.44
N TYR A 280 25.42 1.96 -6.49
CA TYR A 280 24.67 0.71 -6.63
C TYR A 280 23.18 0.97 -6.48
N ARG A 281 22.34 0.25 -7.24
CA ARG A 281 20.88 0.34 -7.03
C ARG A 281 20.48 -0.20 -5.67
N TYR A 282 21.03 -1.36 -5.31
CA TYR A 282 21.04 -1.84 -3.94
C TYR A 282 22.35 -1.44 -3.27
N TRP A 283 22.30 -0.49 -2.34
CA TRP A 283 23.51 0.05 -1.69
C TRP A 283 23.46 -0.05 -0.16
N PRO A 284 23.36 -1.27 0.41
CA PRO A 284 23.33 -1.46 1.87
C PRO A 284 24.61 -1.02 2.59
N SER A 285 25.75 -0.91 1.90
CA SER A 285 26.99 -0.40 2.51
C SER A 285 27.03 1.12 2.67
N ASN A 286 26.13 1.88 2.01
CA ASN A 286 26.07 3.33 2.14
C ASN A 286 25.81 3.71 3.60
N GLU A 287 26.77 4.41 4.22
CA GLU A 287 26.77 4.68 5.67
C GLU A 287 25.55 5.49 6.13
N THR A 288 25.01 6.37 5.27
CA THR A 288 23.82 7.16 5.62
C THR A 288 22.57 6.29 5.64
N LEU A 289 22.37 5.45 4.61
CA LEU A 289 21.24 4.52 4.54
C LEU A 289 21.32 3.46 5.64
N LYS A 290 22.51 2.95 5.92
CA LYS A 290 22.75 2.01 7.00
C LYS A 290 22.42 2.61 8.36
N LYS A 291 22.91 3.81 8.66
CA LYS A 291 22.59 4.51 9.90
C LYS A 291 21.09 4.78 10.04
N LEU A 292 20.42 5.17 8.95
CA LEU A 292 18.97 5.32 8.94
C LEU A 292 18.28 4.01 9.34
N ALA A 293 18.65 2.89 8.72
CA ALA A 293 18.05 1.59 9.02
C ALA A 293 18.30 1.16 10.48
N GLU A 294 19.50 1.39 11.01
CA GLU A 294 19.84 1.16 12.42
C GLU A 294 18.99 2.02 13.36
N ASP A 295 18.84 3.32 13.07
CA ASP A 295 18.07 4.26 13.89
C ASP A 295 16.58 3.94 13.90
N LEU A 296 16.00 3.62 12.74
CA LEU A 296 14.59 3.22 12.59
C LEU A 296 14.28 1.93 13.36
N THR A 297 15.26 1.03 13.47
CA THR A 297 15.05 -0.32 13.98
C THR A 297 15.70 -0.60 15.34
N ARG A 298 16.27 0.42 15.99
CA ARG A 298 17.01 0.35 17.25
C ARG A 298 16.24 -0.37 18.38
N ASP A 299 14.95 -0.09 18.50
CA ASP A 299 14.10 -0.67 19.56
C ASP A 299 13.37 -1.95 19.13
N LYS A 300 13.65 -2.46 17.93
CA LYS A 300 12.99 -3.62 17.33
C LYS A 300 13.91 -4.83 17.36
N LYS A 301 13.41 -5.92 17.95
CA LYS A 301 14.17 -7.18 18.10
C LYS A 301 13.96 -8.14 16.95
N THR A 302 12.73 -8.30 16.51
CA THR A 302 12.34 -9.31 15.52
C THR A 302 12.44 -8.76 14.11
N VAL A 303 12.68 -9.64 13.13
CA VAL A 303 12.76 -9.24 11.71
C VAL A 303 11.47 -8.55 11.29
N LEU A 304 10.31 -9.10 11.64
CA LEU A 304 9.03 -8.47 11.33
C LEU A 304 8.89 -7.06 11.92
N GLY A 305 9.27 -6.87 13.20
CA GLY A 305 9.21 -5.56 13.84
C GLY A 305 10.15 -4.54 13.20
N LYS A 306 11.33 -4.98 12.74
CA LYS A 306 12.29 -4.15 11.99
C LYS A 306 11.74 -3.76 10.62
N ILE A 307 11.20 -4.73 9.86
CA ILE A 307 10.61 -4.50 8.54
C ILE A 307 9.39 -3.59 8.63
N LYS A 308 8.53 -3.75 9.64
CA LYS A 308 7.39 -2.85 9.86
C LYS A 308 7.82 -1.40 10.09
N ALA A 309 8.88 -1.19 10.88
CA ALA A 309 9.40 0.15 11.13
C ALA A 309 9.98 0.82 9.86
N ILE A 310 10.67 0.05 9.02
CA ILE A 310 11.17 0.53 7.72
C ILE A 310 10.00 0.84 6.79
N TYR A 311 9.03 -0.07 6.67
CA TYR A 311 7.82 0.12 5.86
C TYR A 311 7.08 1.40 6.24
N ASP A 312 6.81 1.59 7.54
CA ASP A 312 6.10 2.78 8.03
C ASP A 312 6.84 4.06 7.65
N TRP A 313 8.16 4.05 7.82
CA TRP A 313 8.98 5.19 7.43
C TRP A 313 8.94 5.46 5.92
N VAL A 314 9.03 4.44 5.07
CA VAL A 314 8.96 4.60 3.60
C VAL A 314 7.60 5.18 3.19
N VAL A 315 6.50 4.59 3.68
CA VAL A 315 5.12 5.05 3.38
C VAL A 315 4.87 6.48 3.83
N GLU A 316 5.48 6.90 4.96
CA GLU A 316 5.31 8.25 5.50
C GLU A 316 6.22 9.29 4.83
N ASN A 317 7.40 8.90 4.33
CA ASN A 317 8.45 9.85 3.92
C ASN A 317 8.75 9.86 2.42
N ILE A 318 8.32 8.85 1.66
CA ILE A 318 8.59 8.75 0.22
C ILE A 318 7.29 8.91 -0.55
N LYS A 319 7.25 9.92 -1.41
CA LYS A 319 6.07 10.21 -2.24
C LYS A 319 6.16 9.50 -3.58
N TYR A 320 5.01 9.11 -4.10
CA TYR A 320 4.91 8.68 -5.49
C TYR A 320 5.04 9.90 -6.42
N PRO A 321 5.88 9.86 -7.47
CA PRO A 321 6.09 10.98 -8.37
C PRO A 321 4.85 11.24 -9.24
N ASN A 322 4.61 12.51 -9.54
CA ASN A 322 3.68 12.90 -10.60
C ASN A 322 4.29 12.64 -12.00
N GLU A 323 3.50 12.82 -13.05
CA GLU A 323 3.94 12.44 -14.41
C GLU A 323 5.16 13.22 -14.91
N SER A 324 5.28 14.50 -14.58
CA SER A 324 6.46 15.29 -14.95
C SER A 324 7.70 14.84 -14.18
N GLU A 325 7.55 14.46 -12.90
CA GLU A 325 8.64 13.94 -12.09
C GLU A 325 9.11 12.58 -12.60
N LYS A 326 8.19 11.70 -13.00
CA LYS A 326 8.54 10.43 -13.64
C LYS A 326 9.34 10.61 -14.93
N GLN A 327 8.98 11.58 -15.77
CA GLN A 327 9.71 11.85 -17.00
C GLN A 327 11.13 12.35 -16.72
N ILE A 328 11.30 13.22 -15.72
CA ILE A 328 12.61 13.68 -15.27
C ILE A 328 13.44 12.50 -14.74
N ASP A 329 12.83 11.66 -13.92
CA ASP A 329 13.50 10.50 -13.34
C ASP A 329 13.88 9.48 -14.43
N ALA A 330 12.98 9.16 -15.36
CA ALA A 330 13.28 8.29 -16.50
C ALA A 330 14.42 8.82 -17.37
N GLN A 331 14.50 10.14 -17.59
CA GLN A 331 15.62 10.75 -18.31
C GLN A 331 16.92 10.66 -17.52
N ARG A 332 16.88 10.95 -16.21
CA ARG A 332 18.07 10.94 -15.33
C ARG A 332 18.64 9.54 -15.13
N TYR A 333 17.79 8.52 -15.14
CA TYR A 333 18.16 7.14 -14.84
C TYR A 333 18.02 6.21 -16.06
N TRP A 334 17.96 6.76 -17.29
CA TRP A 334 17.91 6.00 -18.55
C TRP A 334 16.77 4.96 -18.61
N GLY A 335 15.64 5.26 -17.97
CA GLY A 335 14.47 4.35 -17.89
C GLY A 335 14.62 3.21 -16.87
N TYR A 336 15.74 3.13 -16.16
CA TYR A 336 15.93 2.20 -15.05
C TYR A 336 15.37 2.77 -13.74
N PRO A 337 15.14 1.91 -12.73
CA PRO A 337 14.79 2.36 -11.40
C PRO A 337 15.88 3.25 -10.81
N LYS A 338 15.49 4.20 -9.98
CA LYS A 338 16.43 4.92 -9.13
C LYS A 338 17.18 3.96 -8.22
N TYR A 339 18.41 4.34 -7.95
CA TYR A 339 19.17 3.78 -6.85
C TYR A 339 18.63 4.27 -5.51
N ALA A 340 18.82 3.47 -4.46
CA ALA A 340 18.22 3.71 -3.14
C ALA A 340 18.56 5.10 -2.57
N TRP A 341 19.80 5.56 -2.74
CA TRP A 341 20.23 6.88 -2.28
C TRP A 341 19.50 8.01 -2.99
N GLY A 342 19.34 7.91 -4.32
CA GLY A 342 18.56 8.87 -5.10
C GLY A 342 17.12 8.99 -4.59
N THR A 343 16.43 7.87 -4.35
CA THR A 343 15.07 7.84 -3.78
C THR A 343 15.02 8.46 -2.38
N TYR A 344 16.00 8.15 -1.53
CA TYR A 344 16.12 8.71 -0.18
C TYR A 344 16.28 10.23 -0.19
N MET A 345 17.18 10.76 -1.02
CA MET A 345 17.49 12.19 -1.11
C MET A 345 16.33 12.98 -1.72
N ASP A 346 15.75 12.45 -2.79
CA ASP A 346 14.63 13.08 -3.50
C ASP A 346 13.32 13.07 -2.70
N ARG A 347 13.20 12.18 -1.70
CA ARG A 347 11.95 11.87 -0.98
C ARG A 347 10.80 11.47 -1.92
N ARG A 348 11.14 10.95 -3.10
CA ARG A 348 10.19 10.49 -4.11
C ARG A 348 10.75 9.34 -4.95
N GLY A 349 9.88 8.41 -5.33
CA GLY A 349 10.17 7.32 -6.25
C GLY A 349 8.91 6.53 -6.56
N ASP A 350 8.84 5.87 -7.71
CA ASP A 350 7.73 4.98 -8.06
C ASP A 350 7.87 3.58 -7.42
N CYS A 351 7.23 2.56 -7.98
CA CYS A 351 7.02 1.27 -7.32
C CYS A 351 8.31 0.47 -7.09
N ASP A 352 9.19 0.39 -8.08
CA ASP A 352 10.50 -0.25 -8.00
C ASP A 352 11.46 0.62 -7.18
N ASP A 353 11.48 1.94 -7.35
CA ASP A 353 12.29 2.86 -6.55
C ASP A 353 12.08 2.69 -5.03
N GLN A 354 10.81 2.67 -4.59
CA GLN A 354 10.45 2.52 -3.19
C GLN A 354 10.77 1.13 -2.67
N SER A 355 10.55 0.09 -3.49
CA SER A 355 10.86 -1.29 -3.15
C SER A 355 12.38 -1.52 -3.03
N ILE A 356 13.18 -0.92 -3.90
CA ILE A 356 14.65 -0.95 -3.87
C ILE A 356 15.19 -0.21 -2.64
N LEU A 357 14.65 0.97 -2.31
CA LEU A 357 15.02 1.68 -1.07
C LEU A 357 14.68 0.84 0.16
N MET A 358 13.48 0.28 0.23
CA MET A 358 13.04 -0.55 1.36
C MET A 358 13.93 -1.81 1.51
N ALA A 359 14.24 -2.49 0.40
CA ALA A 359 15.18 -3.63 0.37
C ALA A 359 16.59 -3.23 0.75
N THR A 360 17.08 -2.08 0.32
CA THR A 360 18.40 -1.56 0.71
C THR A 360 18.48 -1.33 2.22
N LEU A 361 17.46 -0.71 2.82
CA LEU A 361 17.42 -0.48 4.28
C LEU A 361 17.34 -1.80 5.05
N ALA A 362 16.58 -2.78 4.57
CA ALA A 362 16.52 -4.11 5.17
C ALA A 362 17.87 -4.84 5.08
N ARG A 363 18.49 -4.84 3.89
CA ARG A 363 19.81 -5.44 3.63
C ARG A 363 20.90 -4.78 4.51
N ALA A 364 20.87 -3.46 4.70
CA ALA A 364 21.86 -2.73 5.50
C ALA A 364 21.93 -3.19 6.97
N ILE A 365 20.83 -3.76 7.50
CA ILE A 365 20.77 -4.34 8.86
C ILE A 365 20.74 -5.88 8.85
N GLY A 366 21.16 -6.50 7.74
CA GLY A 366 21.37 -7.94 7.65
C GLY A 366 20.12 -8.77 7.32
N ILE A 367 19.04 -8.15 6.85
CA ILE A 367 17.79 -8.83 6.47
C ILE A 367 17.76 -9.01 4.94
N PRO A 368 17.74 -10.25 4.41
CA PRO A 368 17.56 -10.52 3.00
C PRO A 368 16.20 -10.03 2.50
N ALA A 369 16.23 -9.16 1.50
CA ALA A 369 15.04 -8.61 0.86
C ALA A 369 15.36 -8.29 -0.60
N TRP A 370 14.37 -8.30 -1.49
CA TRP A 370 14.63 -8.14 -2.92
C TRP A 370 13.39 -7.63 -3.66
N LEU A 371 13.61 -7.16 -4.88
CA LEU A 371 12.55 -6.68 -5.76
C LEU A 371 11.87 -7.88 -6.46
N GLU A 372 10.56 -7.82 -6.53
CA GLU A 372 9.74 -8.64 -7.43
C GLU A 372 8.96 -7.70 -8.34
N VAL A 373 8.87 -8.06 -9.61
CA VAL A 373 8.23 -7.25 -10.64
C VAL A 373 7.25 -8.08 -11.45
N GLY A 374 6.28 -7.37 -11.99
CA GLY A 374 5.27 -7.94 -12.83
C GLY A 374 4.24 -6.89 -13.20
N HIS A 375 2.98 -7.30 -13.27
CA HIS A 375 1.89 -6.40 -13.61
C HIS A 375 0.83 -6.41 -12.52
N LEU A 376 0.23 -5.24 -12.31
CA LEU A 376 -0.85 -5.01 -11.37
C LEU A 376 -2.07 -4.45 -12.10
N TYR A 377 -3.25 -4.98 -11.79
CA TYR A 377 -4.52 -4.46 -12.26
C TYR A 377 -5.02 -3.35 -11.34
N ASP A 378 -5.28 -2.18 -11.91
CA ASP A 378 -5.97 -1.10 -11.23
C ASP A 378 -7.48 -1.21 -11.48
N PRO A 379 -8.28 -1.69 -10.50
CA PRO A 379 -9.72 -1.83 -10.66
C PRO A 379 -10.45 -0.49 -10.78
N SER A 380 -9.83 0.62 -10.38
CA SER A 380 -10.42 1.96 -10.48
C SER A 380 -10.37 2.52 -11.90
N GLN A 381 -9.35 2.14 -12.67
CA GLN A 381 -9.16 2.56 -14.06
C GLN A 381 -9.53 1.44 -15.05
N GLY A 382 -9.59 0.19 -14.59
CA GLY A 382 -9.81 -0.97 -15.45
C GLY A 382 -8.60 -1.31 -16.33
N THR A 383 -7.39 -0.92 -15.90
CA THR A 383 -6.15 -1.02 -16.68
C THR A 383 -5.10 -1.83 -15.96
N TRP A 384 -4.18 -2.42 -16.74
CA TRP A 384 -2.97 -3.06 -16.22
C TRP A 384 -1.77 -2.13 -16.39
N GLY A 385 -0.84 -2.19 -15.45
CA GLY A 385 0.44 -1.50 -15.55
C GLY A 385 1.56 -2.37 -14.99
N GLY A 386 2.79 -2.12 -15.46
CA GLY A 386 3.98 -2.67 -14.82
C GLY A 386 4.08 -2.17 -13.38
N HIS A 387 4.44 -3.06 -12.47
CA HIS A 387 4.52 -2.76 -11.04
C HIS A 387 5.65 -3.56 -10.40
N GLY A 388 6.24 -2.98 -9.35
CA GLY A 388 7.27 -3.61 -8.54
C GLY A 388 6.90 -3.58 -7.06
N TRP A 389 7.22 -4.64 -6.34
CA TRP A 389 7.03 -4.75 -4.90
C TRP A 389 8.22 -5.43 -4.24
N PHE A 390 8.26 -5.37 -2.92
CA PHE A 390 9.33 -5.85 -2.09
C PHE A 390 9.01 -7.26 -1.58
N ASN A 391 10.01 -8.13 -1.54
CA ASN A 391 9.96 -9.39 -0.79
C ASN A 391 10.97 -9.37 0.34
N VAL A 392 10.66 -10.09 1.41
CA VAL A 392 11.58 -10.28 2.54
C VAL A 392 11.56 -11.70 3.08
N TYR A 393 12.74 -12.16 3.46
CA TYR A 393 12.90 -13.36 4.27
C TYR A 393 12.65 -13.06 5.74
N ILE A 394 11.65 -13.72 6.32
CA ILE A 394 11.31 -13.60 7.73
C ILE A 394 11.52 -14.97 8.40
N PRO A 395 12.55 -15.13 9.26
CA PRO A 395 12.69 -16.33 10.06
C PRO A 395 11.56 -16.41 11.09
N LEU A 396 11.14 -17.62 11.41
CA LEU A 396 10.13 -17.91 12.42
C LEU A 396 10.79 -18.57 13.64
N LYS A 397 10.22 -18.34 14.83
CA LYS A 397 10.74 -18.92 16.08
C LYS A 397 10.65 -20.43 16.17
N ASN A 398 9.81 -21.05 15.34
CA ASN A 398 9.70 -22.51 15.24
C ASN A 398 10.83 -23.14 14.40
N GLY A 399 11.70 -22.33 13.79
CA GLY A 399 12.80 -22.77 12.93
C GLY A 399 12.49 -22.73 11.44
N ASP A 400 11.24 -22.47 11.05
CA ASP A 400 10.84 -22.27 9.65
C ASP A 400 11.09 -20.81 9.22
N TYR A 401 10.67 -20.47 8.01
CA TYR A 401 10.72 -19.11 7.49
C TYR A 401 9.56 -18.86 6.52
N VAL A 402 9.23 -17.59 6.33
CA VAL A 402 8.34 -17.17 5.24
C VAL A 402 9.04 -16.16 4.35
N ILE A 403 8.73 -16.23 3.05
CA ILE A 403 9.01 -15.15 2.11
C ILE A 403 7.70 -14.40 1.92
N ALA A 404 7.68 -13.14 2.34
CA ALA A 404 6.45 -12.35 2.32
C ALA A 404 6.60 -11.10 1.46
N PRO A 405 5.66 -10.87 0.52
CA PRO A 405 5.61 -9.65 -0.26
C PRO A 405 5.03 -8.48 0.54
N ILE A 406 5.53 -7.28 0.27
CA ILE A 406 5.08 -6.01 0.82
C ILE A 406 5.07 -4.99 -0.33
N ASP A 407 4.00 -4.22 -0.43
CA ASP A 407 3.82 -3.19 -1.43
C ASP A 407 3.70 -1.82 -0.74
N PRO A 408 4.80 -1.05 -0.64
CA PRO A 408 4.78 0.25 0.03
C PRO A 408 3.90 1.26 -0.69
N VAL A 409 3.79 1.19 -2.02
CA VAL A 409 3.01 2.14 -2.81
C VAL A 409 1.51 1.94 -2.60
N ASN A 410 1.07 0.67 -2.57
CA ASN A 410 -0.34 0.33 -2.33
C ASN A 410 -0.71 0.22 -0.84
N ARG A 411 0.28 0.40 0.05
CA ARG A 411 0.14 0.26 1.50
C ARG A 411 -0.40 -1.11 1.88
N GLU A 412 0.26 -2.15 1.39
CA GLU A 412 -0.06 -3.53 1.66
C GLU A 412 1.13 -4.17 2.35
N PHE A 413 0.89 -4.76 3.50
CA PHE A 413 1.94 -5.29 4.36
C PHE A 413 1.63 -6.75 4.65
N LEU A 414 2.51 -7.66 4.18
CA LEU A 414 2.29 -9.10 4.27
C LEU A 414 1.01 -9.56 3.57
N LEU A 415 0.71 -8.94 2.42
CA LEU A 415 -0.45 -9.24 1.59
C LEU A 415 -0.02 -9.26 0.13
N ARG A 416 -0.51 -10.27 -0.58
CA ARG A 416 -0.51 -10.34 -2.04
C ARG A 416 -1.94 -10.50 -2.50
N ASP A 417 -2.45 -9.57 -3.27
CA ASP A 417 -3.78 -9.70 -3.87
C ASP A 417 -3.78 -10.57 -5.14
N ALA A 418 -4.96 -10.98 -5.58
CA ALA A 418 -5.17 -11.67 -6.85
C ALA A 418 -5.07 -10.74 -8.06
N TYR A 419 -4.81 -9.45 -7.87
CA TYR A 419 -4.78 -8.45 -8.93
C TYR A 419 -3.40 -8.28 -9.55
N ARG A 420 -2.40 -8.98 -9.03
CA ARG A 420 -1.05 -8.98 -9.59
C ARG A 420 -0.61 -10.34 -10.07
N PHE A 421 0.20 -10.33 -11.11
CA PHE A 421 0.97 -11.48 -11.54
C PHE A 421 2.44 -11.08 -11.68
N THR A 422 3.32 -12.01 -11.36
CA THR A 422 4.78 -11.87 -11.36
C THR A 422 5.33 -12.40 -12.66
N ASP A 423 6.20 -11.64 -13.30
CA ASP A 423 6.99 -12.13 -14.42
C ASP A 423 8.49 -12.25 -14.07
N TRP A 424 8.97 -11.56 -13.02
CA TRP A 424 10.36 -11.68 -12.57
C TRP A 424 10.55 -11.44 -11.07
N ILE A 425 11.47 -12.18 -10.44
CA ILE A 425 11.87 -12.11 -9.04
C ILE A 425 13.40 -11.96 -8.98
N ASP A 426 13.91 -10.94 -8.29
CA ASP A 426 15.36 -10.82 -8.08
C ASP A 426 15.93 -12.02 -7.30
N THR A 427 17.01 -12.58 -7.83
CA THR A 427 17.72 -13.71 -7.24
C THR A 427 18.95 -13.29 -6.45
N GLY A 428 19.18 -11.99 -6.23
CA GLY A 428 20.23 -11.48 -5.35
C GLY A 428 21.65 -11.60 -5.90
N GLY A 429 21.82 -11.85 -7.19
CA GLY A 429 23.15 -11.89 -7.75
C GLY A 429 23.15 -12.01 -9.26
N ASP A 430 24.34 -12.26 -9.78
CA ASP A 430 24.53 -12.41 -11.21
C ASP A 430 23.99 -13.75 -11.71
N ILE A 431 23.48 -13.72 -12.93
CA ILE A 431 23.11 -14.89 -13.71
C ILE A 431 24.06 -15.04 -14.89
N THR A 432 24.23 -16.27 -15.36
CA THR A 432 24.99 -16.54 -16.58
C THR A 432 24.03 -16.62 -17.77
N VAL A 433 24.25 -15.76 -18.76
CA VAL A 433 23.48 -15.74 -20.01
C VAL A 433 24.45 -15.78 -21.18
N ASP A 434 24.32 -16.79 -22.04
CA ASP A 434 25.18 -16.98 -23.22
C ASP A 434 26.70 -16.99 -22.92
N GLY A 435 27.08 -17.36 -21.69
CA GLY A 435 28.47 -17.38 -21.23
C GLY A 435 28.95 -16.07 -20.58
N ASP A 436 28.16 -15.01 -20.63
CA ASP A 436 28.41 -13.74 -19.95
C ASP A 436 27.75 -13.73 -18.57
N THR A 437 28.37 -13.04 -17.62
CA THR A 437 27.82 -12.81 -16.27
C THR A 437 27.15 -11.45 -16.25
N VAL A 438 25.88 -11.39 -15.82
CA VAL A 438 25.08 -10.17 -15.76
C VAL A 438 24.23 -10.17 -14.51
N ASP A 439 24.03 -9.02 -13.88
CA ASP A 439 23.12 -8.90 -12.74
C ASP A 439 21.69 -9.34 -13.14
N ASN A 440 21.01 -10.05 -12.24
CA ASN A 440 19.69 -10.61 -12.49
C ASN A 440 18.64 -9.55 -12.90
N LEU A 441 18.64 -8.39 -12.24
CA LEU A 441 17.72 -7.31 -12.56
C LEU A 441 18.19 -6.52 -13.78
N GLU A 442 19.50 -6.35 -13.98
CA GLU A 442 20.02 -5.79 -15.22
C GLU A 442 19.54 -6.58 -16.44
N TYR A 443 19.55 -7.91 -16.35
CA TYR A 443 19.03 -8.77 -17.42
C TYR A 443 17.53 -8.58 -17.64
N TYR A 444 16.75 -8.41 -16.58
CA TYR A 444 15.32 -8.12 -16.68
C TYR A 444 15.04 -6.77 -17.32
N TYR A 445 15.70 -5.69 -16.88
CA TYR A 445 15.46 -4.34 -17.41
C TYR A 445 16.04 -4.15 -18.84
N THR A 446 16.91 -5.06 -19.30
CA THR A 446 17.41 -5.09 -20.69
C THR A 446 16.53 -5.97 -21.62
N ILE A 447 15.21 -5.76 -21.60
CA ILE A 447 14.26 -6.47 -22.47
C ILE A 447 14.46 -6.18 -23.97
N PHE A 448 15.11 -5.08 -24.30
CA PHE A 448 15.30 -4.63 -25.68
C PHE A 448 16.73 -4.16 -25.89
N ARG A 449 17.39 -4.72 -26.92
CA ARG A 449 18.76 -4.32 -27.26
C ARG A 449 18.96 -4.27 -28.76
N THR A 450 19.66 -3.24 -29.23
CA THR A 450 20.17 -3.16 -30.60
C THR A 450 21.67 -3.50 -30.59
N THR A 451 22.16 -4.25 -31.58
CA THR A 451 23.57 -4.63 -31.69
C THR A 451 24.12 -4.50 -33.11
N GLY A 452 25.38 -4.07 -33.21
CA GLY A 452 26.13 -4.00 -34.47
C GLY A 452 26.51 -2.57 -34.85
N GLY A 453 27.80 -2.38 -35.13
CA GLY A 453 28.35 -1.10 -35.56
C GLY A 453 27.75 -0.60 -36.87
N ARG A 454 27.34 0.68 -36.86
CA ARG A 454 26.86 1.53 -37.96
C ARG A 454 26.23 0.81 -39.17
N LEU A 455 24.91 0.62 -39.08
CA LEU A 455 23.98 0.96 -40.16
C LEU A 455 23.02 2.02 -39.61
N PHE A 456 22.74 3.06 -40.39
CA PHE A 456 22.38 4.43 -39.98
C PHE A 456 21.06 4.63 -39.18
N GLY A 457 20.38 3.57 -38.74
CA GLY A 457 19.12 3.66 -38.01
C GLY A 457 19.19 3.33 -36.52
N THR A 458 18.19 3.80 -35.77
CA THR A 458 17.90 3.40 -34.38
C THR A 458 16.60 2.58 -34.36
N ALA A 459 16.29 1.93 -33.23
CA ALA A 459 14.98 1.32 -33.05
C ALA A 459 14.43 1.62 -31.66
N THR A 460 13.11 1.74 -31.58
CA THR A 460 12.36 1.93 -30.33
C THR A 460 11.46 0.73 -30.07
N LEU A 461 11.14 0.50 -28.79
CA LEU A 461 10.18 -0.50 -28.36
C LEU A 461 9.00 0.18 -27.67
N ASP A 462 7.79 -0.10 -28.14
CA ASP A 462 6.52 0.24 -27.50
C ASP A 462 5.89 -1.03 -26.92
N ILE A 463 5.46 -1.00 -25.66
CA ILE A 463 4.88 -2.15 -24.97
C ILE A 463 3.46 -1.79 -24.55
N LYS A 464 2.48 -2.58 -24.99
CA LYS A 464 1.08 -2.40 -24.62
C LYS A 464 0.54 -3.67 -24.02
N SER A 465 -0.03 -3.57 -22.82
CA SER A 465 -0.68 -4.68 -22.13
C SER A 465 -2.19 -4.53 -22.24
N TYR A 466 -2.86 -5.63 -22.59
CA TYR A 466 -4.30 -5.69 -22.74
C TYR A 466 -4.82 -6.85 -21.90
N SER A 467 -5.76 -6.56 -21.01
CA SER A 467 -6.59 -7.60 -20.43
C SER A 467 -7.56 -8.09 -21.49
N VAL A 468 -7.34 -9.30 -22.01
CA VAL A 468 -8.35 -9.97 -22.85
C VAL A 468 -9.46 -10.50 -21.94
N LYS A 469 -9.10 -10.94 -20.73
CA LYS A 469 -10.02 -11.45 -19.72
C LYS A 469 -9.46 -11.20 -18.32
N PHE A 470 -10.30 -10.72 -17.43
CA PHE A 470 -10.03 -10.64 -16.01
C PHE A 470 -11.30 -11.04 -15.25
N GLU A 471 -11.31 -12.25 -14.68
CA GLU A 471 -12.45 -12.78 -13.94
C GLU A 471 -12.07 -12.99 -12.46
N PRO A 472 -12.43 -12.05 -11.58
CA PRO A 472 -12.25 -12.23 -10.15
C PRO A 472 -13.28 -13.20 -9.55
N HIS A 473 -12.87 -13.95 -8.54
CA HIS A 473 -13.70 -14.92 -7.83
C HIS A 473 -13.46 -14.90 -6.32
N GLY A 474 -14.52 -15.19 -5.55
CA GLY A 474 -14.46 -15.25 -4.09
C GLY A 474 -14.20 -13.89 -3.47
N LYS A 475 -14.18 -13.81 -2.13
CA LYS A 475 -13.80 -12.58 -1.43
C LYS A 475 -13.08 -12.92 -0.13
N VAL A 476 -11.93 -12.29 0.09
CA VAL A 476 -11.12 -12.38 1.31
C VAL A 476 -11.11 -11.02 1.99
N LYS A 477 -11.17 -11.02 3.32
CA LYS A 477 -11.11 -9.80 4.14
C LYS A 477 -9.71 -9.64 4.71
N GLU A 478 -9.08 -8.50 4.42
CA GLU A 478 -7.88 -8.07 5.12
C GLU A 478 -8.29 -7.07 6.19
N PHE A 479 -8.10 -7.41 7.46
CA PHE A 479 -8.38 -6.49 8.57
C PHE A 479 -7.21 -5.53 8.74
N VAL A 480 -7.48 -4.23 8.77
CA VAL A 480 -6.44 -3.20 8.79
C VAL A 480 -6.48 -2.45 10.13
N GLU A 481 -5.35 -2.44 10.82
CA GLU A 481 -5.20 -1.76 12.13
C GLU A 481 -4.92 -0.25 12.02
N GLU A 482 -4.79 0.27 10.79
CA GLU A 482 -4.51 1.68 10.54
C GLU A 482 -5.56 2.59 11.18
N LYS A 483 -5.09 3.72 11.74
CA LYS A 483 -5.97 4.84 12.03
C LYS A 483 -6.45 5.41 10.70
N ILE A 484 -7.76 5.51 10.54
CA ILE A 484 -8.39 6.32 9.48
C ILE A 484 -7.94 7.77 9.75
N THR A 485 -6.94 8.25 9.00
CA THR A 485 -6.32 9.56 9.22
C THR A 485 -6.80 10.61 8.21
N SER A 486 -7.39 10.17 7.09
CA SER A 486 -7.93 11.03 6.05
C SER A 486 -9.35 10.62 5.60
N PRO A 487 -10.17 11.53 5.05
CA PRO A 487 -11.44 11.19 4.43
C PRO A 487 -11.32 10.23 3.23
N GLN A 488 -10.18 10.19 2.54
CA GLN A 488 -9.94 9.23 1.45
C GLN A 488 -9.84 7.78 1.97
N ASP A 489 -9.35 7.57 3.20
CA ASP A 489 -9.28 6.25 3.83
C ASP A 489 -10.67 5.64 4.07
N LEU A 490 -11.70 6.48 4.30
CA LEU A 490 -13.09 6.04 4.50
C LEU A 490 -13.69 5.32 3.28
N PHE A 491 -13.16 5.56 2.08
CA PHE A 491 -13.61 4.90 0.85
C PHE A 491 -12.82 3.62 0.54
N LYS A 492 -11.66 3.42 1.19
CA LYS A 492 -10.82 2.22 1.04
C LYS A 492 -11.29 1.08 1.94
N TYR A 493 -11.84 1.41 3.10
CA TYR A 493 -12.23 0.43 4.10
C TYR A 493 -13.73 0.19 4.11
N GLN A 494 -14.13 -1.09 4.12
CA GLN A 494 -15.51 -1.46 4.40
C GLN A 494 -15.81 -1.19 5.87
N PRO A 495 -17.00 -0.63 6.20
CA PRO A 495 -17.40 -0.51 7.59
C PRO A 495 -17.46 -1.90 8.23
N PRO A 496 -17.12 -2.02 9.52
CA PRO A 496 -17.19 -3.30 10.22
C PRO A 496 -18.58 -3.92 10.00
N PRO A 497 -18.66 -5.25 9.81
CA PRO A 497 -19.93 -5.91 9.58
C PRO A 497 -20.86 -5.56 10.75
N LEU A 498 -22.03 -4.98 10.45
CA LEU A 498 -23.05 -4.78 11.46
C LEU A 498 -23.37 -6.18 12.02
N PRO A 499 -23.14 -6.44 13.32
CA PRO A 499 -23.45 -7.75 13.87
C PRO A 499 -24.93 -8.00 13.66
N ASP A 500 -25.26 -9.20 13.17
CA ASP A 500 -26.63 -9.69 13.16
C ASP A 500 -27.26 -9.38 14.52
N TYR A 501 -28.48 -8.85 14.48
CA TYR A 501 -29.18 -8.16 15.57
C TYR A 501 -29.44 -9.00 16.85
N THR A 502 -28.76 -10.11 17.03
CA THR A 502 -28.87 -11.03 18.17
C THR A 502 -27.63 -11.07 19.07
N ALA A 503 -26.46 -10.57 18.65
CA ALA A 503 -25.24 -10.60 19.50
C ALA A 503 -24.60 -9.22 19.78
N GLY A 504 -24.66 -8.26 18.85
CA GLY A 504 -23.92 -6.99 18.97
C GLY A 504 -24.63 -5.82 19.64
N ALA A 505 -25.89 -5.99 20.05
CA ALA A 505 -26.72 -4.88 20.55
C ALA A 505 -26.25 -4.27 21.89
N PHE A 506 -25.35 -4.93 22.62
CA PHE A 506 -24.85 -4.41 23.90
C PHE A 506 -23.55 -3.60 23.77
N ILE A 507 -22.63 -3.97 22.88
CA ILE A 507 -21.34 -3.26 22.75
C ILE A 507 -21.46 -2.03 21.84
N LEU A 508 -22.22 -2.11 20.74
CA LEU A 508 -22.36 -1.02 19.76
C LEU A 508 -23.32 0.10 20.16
N ALA A 509 -24.18 -0.10 21.17
CA ALA A 509 -25.07 0.97 21.65
C ALA A 509 -24.34 2.04 22.49
N ALA A 510 -23.13 1.73 22.99
CA ALA A 510 -22.37 2.62 23.87
C ALA A 510 -21.34 3.49 23.12
N LEU A 511 -20.71 2.95 22.08
CA LEU A 511 -19.60 3.61 21.36
C LEU A 511 -19.99 4.93 20.65
N PRO A 512 -21.08 5.00 19.86
CA PRO A 512 -21.51 6.26 19.23
C PRO A 512 -21.94 7.31 20.26
N ALA A 513 -22.51 6.89 21.39
CA ALA A 513 -22.94 7.80 22.47
C ALA A 513 -21.73 8.38 23.24
N VAL A 514 -20.68 7.59 23.43
CA VAL A 514 -19.42 8.05 24.06
C VAL A 514 -18.65 8.99 23.12
N ILE A 515 -18.57 8.67 21.83
CA ILE A 515 -17.96 9.54 20.82
C ILE A 515 -18.71 10.88 20.73
N TYR A 516 -20.05 10.87 20.71
CA TYR A 516 -20.87 12.08 20.71
C TYR A 516 -20.73 12.90 22.00
N ALA A 517 -20.58 12.25 23.16
CA ALA A 517 -20.35 12.93 24.44
C ALA A 517 -18.94 13.57 24.54
N LEU A 518 -17.93 12.96 23.93
CA LEU A 518 -16.57 13.51 23.84
C LEU A 518 -16.49 14.67 22.82
N TYR A 519 -17.20 14.55 21.69
CA TYR A 519 -17.27 15.59 20.66
C TYR A 519 -18.05 16.83 21.12
N SER A 520 -19.13 16.64 21.88
CA SER A 520 -19.94 17.75 22.43
C SER A 520 -19.31 18.47 23.62
N ARG A 521 -18.29 17.88 24.28
CA ARG A 521 -17.50 18.55 25.33
C ARG A 521 -16.46 19.54 24.79
N ARG A 522 -15.99 19.40 23.54
CA ARG A 522 -15.03 20.35 22.93
C ARG A 522 -15.64 21.69 22.49
N ARG A 523 -16.97 21.87 22.53
CA ARG A 523 -17.64 23.16 22.27
C ARG A 523 -18.04 23.93 23.52
N ARG A 524 -17.58 23.53 24.70
CA ARG A 524 -17.79 24.29 25.94
C ARG A 524 -16.58 24.18 26.87
N ILE A 525 -15.49 24.84 26.51
CA ILE A 525 -14.56 25.54 27.40
C ILE A 525 -13.86 26.57 26.50
N LYS A 526 -14.19 27.84 26.77
CA LYS A 526 -13.66 29.12 26.22
C LYS A 526 -13.39 29.22 24.72
#